data_AF-A0A0J0YWS4-F1
#
_entry.id   AF-A0A0J0YWS4-F1
#
_cell.length_a   1.000
_cell.length_b   1.000
_cell.length_c   1.000
_cell.angle_alpha   90.00
_cell.angle_beta   90.00
_cell.angle_gamma   90.00
#
_symmetry.space_group_name_H-M   'P 1'
#
loop_
_entity.id
_entity.type
_entity.pdbx_description
1 polymer ?
#
loop_
_entity_poly.entity_id
_entity_poly.type
_entity_poly.pdbx_seq_one_letter_code
_entity_poly.pdbx_strand_id
1 'polypeptide(L)'
;MKDLIFKNIDTFMIRTPVLSVDNYLRFFDQKLTEGEMKERLLEICHNPVFRESILVASKSLYNKMIDFCNGKEIKKYDYFIKAIYKYLIRISTRPTPFGLFAGVDFGEYTDENTSIRYGTNKYKKFARPDLEWLMKIVKKLEQEQYEQLWFTVNDSIFLKGERAYLLHSTRKDDDKRVNEISVRVTLPFKITCELARHLIHYQTLKKELIKQFPNTSEEKIERFLKQLIENEFLISNLRPPLTVMDQLDYLIKRLKESHIEEWSNELIDIQQKIRTYTMTPLGEGEQIYKELHKKMKKLADTKNVLQVDMKLNLQEKKLNKQVIKDVNELMHILLPFSMTYQQTDSPLSRYKQEFIEKYGVDREVPLLEMLDNDLGIGAPMDYTNPK
;
A
#
# COMPACT_ATOMS: atom_id res chain seq x y z
N MET A 1 -24.07 -28.35 25.78
CA MET A 1 -22.85 -27.86 25.10
C MET A 1 -22.55 -26.49 25.68
N LYS A 2 -21.35 -26.25 26.22
CA LYS A 2 -20.98 -24.87 26.59
C LYS A 2 -20.94 -24.06 25.29
N ASP A 3 -21.60 -22.91 25.27
CA ASP A 3 -21.53 -21.99 24.14
C ASP A 3 -20.08 -21.58 23.89
N LEU A 4 -19.70 -21.45 22.61
CA LEU A 4 -18.39 -20.94 22.24
C LEU A 4 -18.24 -19.50 22.75
N ILE A 5 -17.10 -19.18 23.36
CA ILE A 5 -16.81 -17.83 23.86
C ILE A 5 -16.69 -16.84 22.70
N PHE A 6 -16.09 -17.30 21.61
CA PHE A 6 -16.03 -16.57 20.36
C PHE A 6 -16.95 -17.20 19.33
N LYS A 7 -17.79 -16.37 18.70
CA LYS A 7 -18.53 -16.76 17.50
C LYS A 7 -17.59 -16.67 16.30
N ASN A 8 -17.61 -17.70 15.45
CA ASN A 8 -16.92 -17.61 14.17
C ASN A 8 -17.71 -16.69 13.21
N ILE A 9 -17.04 -16.24 12.14
CA ILE A 9 -17.64 -15.41 11.08
C ILE A 9 -18.03 -16.26 9.85
N ASP A 10 -18.28 -17.56 10.05
CA ASP A 10 -18.61 -18.57 9.03
C ASP A 10 -17.60 -18.73 7.87
N THR A 11 -16.43 -18.09 7.95
CA THR A 11 -15.36 -18.20 6.95
C THR A 11 -13.96 -18.14 7.57
N PHE A 12 -12.96 -18.51 6.77
CA PHE A 12 -11.54 -18.35 7.07
C PHE A 12 -10.74 -18.12 5.78
N MET A 13 -9.58 -17.48 5.93
CA MET A 13 -8.63 -17.29 4.83
C MET A 13 -7.67 -18.48 4.74
N ILE A 14 -7.63 -19.13 3.59
CA ILE A 14 -6.64 -20.14 3.22
C ILE A 14 -5.47 -19.43 2.55
N ARG A 15 -4.25 -19.76 2.96
CA ARG A 15 -3.02 -19.20 2.38
C ARG A 15 -2.05 -20.33 2.09
N THR A 16 -1.54 -20.41 0.86
CA THR A 16 -0.62 -21.47 0.44
C THR A 16 0.52 -20.92 -0.41
N PRO A 17 1.74 -21.49 -0.29
CA PRO A 17 2.82 -21.24 -1.24
C PRO A 17 2.46 -21.77 -2.64
N VAL A 18 3.04 -21.18 -3.68
CA VAL A 18 2.77 -21.55 -5.09
C VAL A 18 3.37 -22.89 -5.49
N LEU A 19 4.61 -23.14 -5.06
CA LEU A 19 5.29 -24.39 -5.33
C LEU A 19 5.05 -25.36 -4.16
N SER A 20 5.02 -26.66 -4.46
CA SER A 20 4.97 -27.70 -3.43
C SER A 20 6.23 -27.62 -2.57
N VAL A 21 6.07 -27.93 -1.27
CA VAL A 21 7.19 -28.15 -0.34
C VAL A 21 8.18 -29.20 -0.86
N ASP A 22 7.75 -30.11 -1.73
CA ASP A 22 8.62 -31.08 -2.40
C ASP A 22 9.72 -30.43 -3.24
N ASN A 23 9.53 -29.20 -3.71
CA ASN A 23 10.59 -28.45 -4.39
C ASN A 23 11.70 -28.06 -3.41
N TYR A 24 11.32 -27.66 -2.19
CA TYR A 24 12.28 -27.39 -1.13
C TYR A 24 13.00 -28.69 -0.73
N LEU A 25 12.26 -29.76 -0.45
CA LEU A 25 12.84 -31.05 -0.04
C LEU A 25 13.78 -31.59 -1.13
N ARG A 26 13.35 -31.62 -2.38
CA ARG A 26 14.20 -32.05 -3.50
C ARG A 26 15.47 -31.20 -3.61
N PHE A 27 15.39 -29.89 -3.42
CA PHE A 27 16.53 -29.01 -3.59
C PHE A 27 17.55 -29.11 -2.44
N PHE A 28 17.10 -29.21 -1.18
CA PHE A 28 17.97 -29.07 0.00
C PHE A 28 18.26 -30.37 0.76
N ASP A 29 17.49 -31.44 0.58
CA ASP A 29 17.62 -32.67 1.37
C ASP A 29 18.67 -33.66 0.80
N GLN A 30 19.33 -33.30 -0.30
CA GLN A 30 20.29 -34.17 -0.98
C GLN A 30 21.72 -33.66 -0.82
N LYS A 31 22.65 -34.57 -0.51
CA LYS A 31 24.09 -34.30 -0.60
C LYS A 31 24.47 -34.23 -2.07
N LEU A 32 24.47 -33.02 -2.61
CA LEU A 32 24.84 -32.74 -4.00
C LEU A 32 26.31 -32.34 -4.09
N THR A 33 26.96 -32.78 -5.17
CA THR A 33 28.24 -32.20 -5.60
C THR A 33 28.04 -30.76 -6.08
N GLU A 34 29.13 -30.00 -6.19
CA GLU A 34 29.07 -28.61 -6.66
C GLU A 34 28.50 -28.49 -8.09
N GLY A 35 28.83 -29.46 -8.96
CA GLY A 35 28.31 -29.52 -10.34
C GLY A 35 26.80 -29.74 -10.38
N GLU A 36 26.30 -30.71 -9.63
CA GLU A 36 24.86 -31.02 -9.54
C GLU A 36 24.08 -29.85 -8.91
N MET A 37 24.66 -29.15 -7.93
CA MET A 37 24.05 -27.95 -7.34
C MET A 37 23.91 -26.83 -8.37
N LYS A 38 24.93 -26.62 -9.21
CA LYS A 38 24.87 -25.62 -10.28
C LYS A 38 23.82 -25.97 -11.33
N GLU A 39 23.71 -27.24 -11.71
CA GLU A 39 22.67 -27.71 -12.64
C GLU A 39 21.27 -27.45 -12.09
N ARG A 40 21.00 -27.82 -10.82
CA ARG A 40 19.70 -27.52 -10.19
C ARG A 40 19.41 -26.04 -10.04
N LEU A 41 20.44 -25.24 -9.74
CA LEU A 41 20.32 -23.79 -9.74
C LEU A 41 19.90 -23.28 -11.12
N LEU A 42 20.47 -23.80 -12.20
CA LEU A 42 20.06 -23.46 -13.55
C LEU A 42 18.61 -23.91 -13.83
N GLU A 43 18.24 -25.14 -13.48
CA GLU A 43 16.87 -25.64 -13.65
C GLU A 43 15.82 -24.71 -12.99
N ILE A 44 16.03 -24.33 -11.73
CA ILE A 44 15.09 -23.43 -11.05
C ILE A 44 15.11 -22.01 -11.65
N CYS A 45 16.28 -21.51 -12.09
CA CYS A 45 16.37 -20.21 -12.76
C CYS A 45 15.74 -20.23 -14.16
N HIS A 46 15.59 -21.39 -14.79
CA HIS A 46 14.85 -21.57 -16.03
C HIS A 46 13.35 -21.84 -15.82
N ASN A 47 12.91 -22.19 -14.61
CA ASN A 47 11.50 -22.40 -14.30
C ASN A 47 10.67 -21.12 -14.56
N PRO A 48 9.68 -21.13 -15.47
CA PRO A 48 8.94 -19.92 -15.84
C PRO A 48 8.17 -19.27 -14.68
N VAL A 49 7.61 -20.08 -13.77
CA VAL A 49 6.89 -19.59 -12.59
C VAL A 49 7.84 -18.89 -11.63
N PHE A 50 9.01 -19.49 -11.37
CA PHE A 50 10.03 -18.87 -10.53
C PHE A 50 10.55 -17.58 -11.14
N ARG A 51 10.82 -17.57 -12.45
CA ARG A 51 11.28 -16.37 -13.17
C ARG A 51 10.30 -15.21 -13.08
N GLU A 52 9.03 -15.45 -13.38
CA GLU A 52 7.99 -14.42 -13.27
C GLU A 52 7.86 -13.92 -11.82
N SER A 53 7.93 -14.83 -10.83
CA SER A 53 7.86 -14.48 -9.40
C SER A 53 9.03 -13.59 -8.95
N ILE A 54 10.26 -13.90 -9.37
CA ILE A 54 11.43 -13.07 -9.10
C ILE A 54 11.31 -11.72 -9.81
N LEU A 55 10.82 -11.68 -11.05
CA LEU A 55 10.61 -10.42 -11.78
C LEU A 55 9.65 -9.49 -11.07
N VAL A 56 8.54 -10.02 -10.55
CA VAL A 56 7.54 -9.26 -9.77
C VAL A 56 8.13 -8.73 -8.46
N ALA A 57 8.88 -9.54 -7.72
CA ALA A 57 9.42 -9.14 -6.42
C ALA A 57 10.71 -8.31 -6.49
N SER A 58 11.58 -8.58 -7.45
CA SER A 58 12.92 -7.99 -7.53
C SER A 58 13.50 -8.04 -8.94
N LYS A 59 13.26 -6.98 -9.72
CA LYS A 59 13.84 -6.82 -11.06
C LYS A 59 15.37 -6.87 -11.09
N SER A 60 16.04 -6.37 -10.04
CA SER A 60 17.50 -6.41 -9.95
C SER A 60 18.04 -7.83 -9.77
N LEU A 61 17.37 -8.67 -8.96
CA LEU A 61 17.70 -10.08 -8.84
C LEU A 61 17.35 -10.84 -10.12
N TYR A 62 16.20 -10.54 -10.72
CA TYR A 62 15.78 -11.12 -12.00
C TYR A 62 16.84 -10.92 -13.08
N ASN A 63 17.35 -9.70 -13.27
CA ASN A 63 18.39 -9.43 -14.27
C ASN A 63 19.67 -10.25 -14.02
N LYS A 64 20.11 -10.35 -12.76
CA LYS A 64 21.27 -11.18 -12.39
C LYS A 64 21.05 -12.66 -12.64
N MET A 65 19.84 -13.14 -12.39
CA MET A 65 19.43 -14.53 -12.68
C MET A 65 19.48 -14.81 -14.18
N ILE A 66 19.05 -13.87 -15.03
CA ILE A 66 19.17 -13.98 -16.48
C ILE A 66 20.64 -13.98 -16.92
N ASP A 67 21.49 -13.11 -16.35
CA ASP A 67 22.93 -13.14 -16.61
C ASP A 67 23.55 -14.50 -16.26
N PHE A 68 23.14 -15.09 -15.13
CA PHE A 68 23.58 -16.42 -14.69
C PHE A 68 23.16 -17.53 -15.66
N CYS A 69 21.88 -17.54 -16.08
CA CYS A 69 21.38 -18.48 -17.09
C CYS A 69 22.12 -18.37 -18.44
N ASN A 70 22.59 -17.17 -18.79
CA ASN A 70 23.36 -16.94 -20.01
C ASN A 70 24.86 -17.25 -19.86
N GLY A 71 25.29 -17.84 -18.74
CA GLY A 71 26.67 -18.21 -18.50
C GLY A 71 27.61 -17.03 -18.21
N LYS A 72 27.08 -15.84 -17.91
CA LYS A 72 27.91 -14.68 -17.52
C LYS A 72 28.44 -14.83 -16.10
N GLU A 73 29.62 -14.27 -15.86
CA GLU A 73 30.19 -14.23 -14.52
C GLU A 73 29.36 -13.33 -13.58
N ILE A 74 29.01 -13.86 -12.40
CA ILE A 74 28.21 -13.15 -11.41
C ILE A 74 29.11 -12.60 -10.31
N LYS A 75 29.28 -11.27 -10.28
CA LYS A 75 29.92 -10.58 -9.15
C LYS A 75 29.16 -10.87 -7.85
N LYS A 76 29.89 -11.20 -6.79
CA LYS A 76 29.34 -11.59 -5.47
C LYS A 76 28.39 -12.81 -5.59
N TYR A 77 28.87 -13.88 -6.22
CA TYR A 77 28.13 -15.11 -6.49
C TYR A 77 27.42 -15.68 -5.24
N ASP A 78 28.08 -15.71 -4.08
CA ASP A 78 27.48 -16.18 -2.82
C ASP A 78 26.23 -15.40 -2.42
N TYR A 79 26.23 -14.08 -2.62
CA TYR A 79 25.07 -13.24 -2.32
C TYR A 79 23.91 -13.52 -3.29
N PHE A 80 24.23 -13.76 -4.56
CA PHE A 80 23.25 -14.14 -5.56
C PHE A 80 22.61 -15.49 -5.21
N ILE A 81 23.41 -16.54 -4.95
CA ILE A 81 22.91 -17.85 -4.55
C ILE A 81 22.03 -17.75 -3.30
N LYS A 82 22.51 -17.06 -2.25
CA LYS A 82 21.74 -16.88 -1.01
C LYS A 82 20.39 -16.20 -1.28
N ALA A 83 20.33 -15.26 -2.22
CA ALA A 83 19.07 -14.63 -2.61
C ALA A 83 18.14 -15.61 -3.33
N ILE A 84 18.64 -16.38 -4.30
CA ILE A 84 17.87 -17.42 -5.00
C ILE A 84 17.33 -18.45 -4.01
N TYR A 85 18.16 -18.96 -3.09
CA TYR A 85 17.73 -19.90 -2.05
C TYR A 85 16.62 -19.34 -1.18
N LYS A 86 16.74 -18.09 -0.72
CA LYS A 86 15.69 -17.45 0.09
C LYS A 86 14.36 -17.37 -0.67
N TYR A 87 14.39 -17.07 -1.97
CA TYR A 87 13.17 -17.03 -2.78
C TYR A 87 12.61 -18.41 -3.11
N LEU A 88 13.47 -19.42 -3.32
CA LEU A 88 13.05 -20.81 -3.51
C LEU A 88 12.37 -21.38 -2.26
N ILE A 89 12.96 -21.13 -1.09
CA ILE A 89 12.36 -21.48 0.21
C ILE A 89 11.01 -20.76 0.31
N ARG A 90 10.98 -19.44 0.06
CA ARG A 90 9.74 -18.64 0.16
C ARG A 90 8.61 -19.21 -0.71
N ILE A 91 8.87 -19.46 -1.99
CA ILE A 91 7.83 -19.89 -2.95
C ILE A 91 7.32 -21.30 -2.66
N SER A 92 8.07 -22.09 -1.88
CA SER A 92 7.77 -23.51 -1.63
C SER A 92 7.23 -23.77 -0.21
N THR A 93 7.52 -22.91 0.77
CA THR A 93 7.23 -23.21 2.18
C THR A 93 6.51 -22.10 2.92
N ARG A 94 6.56 -20.84 2.44
CA ARG A 94 6.03 -19.70 3.20
C ARG A 94 4.65 -19.28 2.67
N PRO A 95 3.55 -19.51 3.41
CA PRO A 95 2.20 -19.16 2.97
C PRO A 95 1.88 -17.66 3.08
N THR A 96 2.82 -16.79 3.46
CA THR A 96 2.57 -15.35 3.57
C THR A 96 2.37 -14.74 2.17
N PRO A 97 1.17 -14.22 1.82
CA PRO A 97 0.89 -13.66 0.50
C PRO A 97 1.86 -12.54 0.15
N PHE A 98 2.46 -12.62 -1.03
CA PHE A 98 3.40 -11.63 -1.56
C PHE A 98 3.66 -11.93 -3.02
N GLY A 99 3.28 -11.01 -3.92
CA GLY A 99 3.53 -11.21 -5.35
C GLY A 99 2.91 -12.52 -5.84
N LEU A 100 3.73 -13.28 -6.54
CA LEU A 100 3.41 -14.61 -7.05
C LEU A 100 3.99 -15.74 -6.18
N PHE A 101 4.34 -15.48 -4.92
CA PHE A 101 4.95 -16.50 -4.05
C PHE A 101 3.94 -17.34 -3.28
N ALA A 102 2.82 -16.73 -2.89
CA ALA A 102 1.77 -17.35 -2.11
C ALA A 102 0.44 -16.65 -2.44
N GLY A 103 -0.65 -17.42 -2.39
CA GLY A 103 -1.98 -16.92 -2.71
C GLY A 103 -2.97 -17.04 -1.57
N VAL A 104 -4.14 -16.44 -1.79
CA VAL A 104 -5.26 -16.48 -0.86
C VAL A 104 -6.54 -16.99 -1.51
N ASP A 105 -7.37 -17.68 -0.73
CA ASP A 105 -8.79 -17.90 -1.02
C ASP A 105 -9.55 -18.02 0.31
N PHE A 106 -10.88 -18.06 0.26
CA PHE A 106 -11.72 -18.13 1.46
C PHE A 106 -12.51 -19.42 1.51
N GLY A 107 -12.41 -20.11 2.64
CA GLY A 107 -13.09 -21.36 2.96
C GLY A 107 -14.36 -21.20 3.79
N GLU A 108 -15.04 -22.32 4.00
CA GLU A 108 -16.24 -22.44 4.83
C GLU A 108 -16.09 -23.56 5.86
N TYR A 109 -16.75 -23.41 7.00
CA TYR A 109 -16.74 -24.44 8.04
C TYR A 109 -17.88 -25.43 7.83
N THR A 110 -17.57 -26.72 7.89
CA THR A 110 -18.56 -27.79 7.69
C THR A 110 -18.48 -28.84 8.80
N ASP A 111 -19.54 -29.63 8.96
CA ASP A 111 -19.51 -30.82 9.85
C ASP A 111 -18.86 -32.04 9.16
N GLU A 112 -18.56 -31.93 7.86
CA GLU A 112 -17.85 -32.93 7.06
C GLU A 112 -16.34 -32.91 7.32
N ASN A 113 -15.62 -33.93 6.81
CA ASN A 113 -14.16 -33.95 6.85
C ASN A 113 -13.56 -32.72 6.15
N THR A 114 -12.45 -32.22 6.69
CA THR A 114 -11.67 -31.15 6.05
C THR A 114 -11.24 -31.59 4.65
N SER A 115 -11.51 -30.74 3.65
CA SER A 115 -11.04 -30.95 2.30
C SER A 115 -10.64 -29.65 1.62
N ILE A 116 -9.41 -29.64 1.11
CA ILE A 116 -8.81 -28.54 0.36
C ILE A 116 -8.25 -29.09 -0.94
N ARG A 117 -8.83 -28.70 -2.07
CA ARG A 117 -8.39 -29.15 -3.40
C ARG A 117 -8.37 -28.00 -4.39
N TYR A 118 -7.30 -27.92 -5.18
CA TYR A 118 -7.20 -26.97 -6.29
C TYR A 118 -8.10 -27.38 -7.47
N GLY A 119 -8.64 -26.38 -8.17
CA GLY A 119 -9.19 -26.55 -9.51
C GLY A 119 -8.10 -26.69 -10.59
N THR A 120 -8.53 -26.82 -11.85
CA THR A 120 -7.65 -27.00 -13.02
C THR A 120 -6.72 -25.80 -13.26
N ASN A 121 -7.26 -24.58 -13.17
CA ASN A 121 -6.47 -23.36 -13.18
C ASN A 121 -6.18 -22.89 -11.76
N LYS A 122 -5.11 -23.41 -11.14
CA LYS A 122 -4.83 -23.28 -9.70
C LYS A 122 -4.74 -21.85 -9.17
N TYR A 123 -4.37 -20.89 -10.03
CA TYR A 123 -4.02 -19.54 -9.62
C TYR A 123 -4.63 -18.49 -10.54
N LYS A 124 -5.03 -17.37 -9.97
CA LYS A 124 -5.42 -16.17 -10.72
C LYS A 124 -4.62 -14.98 -10.20
N LYS A 125 -3.94 -14.28 -11.12
CA LYS A 125 -3.23 -13.04 -10.80
C LYS A 125 -4.22 -11.89 -10.66
N PHE A 126 -3.89 -10.93 -9.82
CA PHE A 126 -4.56 -9.64 -9.69
C PHE A 126 -3.48 -8.57 -9.66
N ALA A 127 -3.25 -7.90 -10.79
CA ALA A 127 -2.27 -6.84 -10.90
C ALA A 127 -2.95 -5.47 -10.82
N ARG A 128 -2.33 -4.54 -10.10
CA ARG A 128 -2.73 -3.13 -10.02
C ARG A 128 -1.49 -2.23 -9.99
N PRO A 129 -1.59 -0.95 -10.39
CA PRO A 129 -0.48 -0.02 -10.19
C PRO A 129 -0.09 0.07 -8.72
N ASP A 130 1.21 0.26 -8.47
CA ASP A 130 1.67 0.60 -7.14
C ASP A 130 1.17 2.01 -6.76
N LEU A 131 0.76 2.20 -5.50
CA LEU A 131 0.22 3.47 -5.05
C LEU A 131 1.26 4.60 -5.10
N GLU A 132 2.55 4.32 -4.84
CA GLU A 132 3.62 5.31 -4.98
C GLU A 132 3.70 5.80 -6.44
N TRP A 133 3.61 4.86 -7.39
CA TRP A 133 3.63 5.19 -8.82
C TRP A 133 2.42 6.02 -9.23
N LEU A 134 1.23 5.63 -8.77
CA LEU A 134 -0.02 6.35 -9.07
C LEU A 134 0.02 7.77 -8.50
N MET A 135 0.46 7.93 -7.24
CA MET A 135 0.54 9.23 -6.59
C MET A 135 1.62 10.13 -7.19
N LYS A 136 2.73 9.59 -7.72
CA LYS A 136 3.70 10.38 -8.49
C LYS A 136 3.11 10.96 -9.77
N ILE A 137 2.23 10.22 -10.45
CA ILE A 137 1.51 10.73 -11.62
C ILE A 137 0.54 11.84 -11.20
N VAL A 138 -0.24 11.62 -10.15
CA VAL A 138 -1.15 12.64 -9.60
C VAL A 138 -0.39 13.92 -9.26
N LYS A 139 0.75 13.81 -8.57
CA LYS A 139 1.60 14.96 -8.23
C LYS A 139 2.09 15.72 -9.46
N LYS A 140 2.50 15.01 -10.52
CA LYS A 140 2.92 15.62 -11.79
C LYS A 140 1.76 16.40 -12.43
N LEU A 141 0.56 15.82 -12.45
CA LEU A 141 -0.65 16.46 -12.97
C LEU A 141 -1.08 17.68 -12.14
N GLU A 142 -0.97 17.60 -10.82
CA GLU A 142 -1.20 18.73 -9.91
C GLU A 142 -0.21 19.89 -10.13
N GLN A 143 0.94 19.66 -10.80
CA GLN A 143 1.93 20.68 -11.13
C GLN A 143 1.77 21.23 -12.56
N GLU A 144 1.45 20.37 -13.52
CA GLU A 144 1.43 20.69 -14.94
C GLU A 144 0.03 21.08 -15.45
N GLN A 145 -1.03 20.56 -14.84
CA GLN A 145 -2.42 20.67 -15.33
C GLN A 145 -3.38 21.26 -14.29
N TYR A 146 -2.87 21.87 -13.21
CA TYR A 146 -3.66 22.39 -12.08
C TYR A 146 -4.83 23.28 -12.51
N GLU A 147 -4.68 24.02 -13.60
CA GLU A 147 -5.71 24.93 -14.12
C GLU A 147 -7.01 24.25 -14.53
N GLN A 148 -6.93 22.95 -14.87
CA GLN A 148 -8.05 22.12 -15.31
C GLN A 148 -8.63 21.27 -14.16
N LEU A 149 -8.07 21.37 -12.95
CA LEU A 149 -8.43 20.51 -11.83
C LEU A 149 -9.40 21.20 -10.86
N TRP A 150 -9.99 20.37 -10.01
CA TRP A 150 -10.79 20.81 -8.88
C TRP A 150 -10.04 20.53 -7.60
N PHE A 151 -10.18 21.41 -6.63
CA PHE A 151 -9.48 21.34 -5.36
C PHE A 151 -10.45 21.39 -4.19
N THR A 152 -10.05 20.73 -3.11
CA THR A 152 -10.66 20.84 -1.78
C THR A 152 -9.57 21.12 -0.76
N VAL A 153 -9.95 21.71 0.37
CA VAL A 153 -9.05 21.87 1.51
C VAL A 153 -8.62 20.50 2.04
N ASN A 154 -7.37 20.39 2.48
CA ASN A 154 -6.88 19.17 3.14
C ASN A 154 -7.40 19.10 4.58
N ASP A 155 -8.16 18.05 4.89
CA ASP A 155 -8.73 17.83 6.23
C ASP A 155 -7.68 17.58 7.32
N SER A 156 -6.42 17.34 6.93
CA SER A 156 -5.29 17.17 7.85
C SER A 156 -4.69 18.48 8.36
N ILE A 157 -5.23 19.64 7.95
CA ILE A 157 -4.74 20.94 8.41
C ILE A 157 -5.06 21.13 9.89
N PHE A 158 -4.02 21.33 10.68
CA PHE A 158 -4.12 21.71 12.09
C PHE A 158 -3.85 23.20 12.27
N LEU A 159 -4.77 23.94 12.86
CA LEU A 159 -4.61 25.37 13.14
C LEU A 159 -4.05 25.57 14.55
N LYS A 160 -2.91 26.26 14.64
CA LYS A 160 -2.28 26.63 15.91
C LYS A 160 -1.86 28.10 15.87
N GLY A 161 -2.60 28.92 16.61
CA GLY A 161 -2.44 30.38 16.60
C GLY A 161 -2.65 30.96 15.20
N GLU A 162 -1.68 31.74 14.71
CA GLU A 162 -1.71 32.33 13.36
C GLU A 162 -1.13 31.41 12.27
N ARG A 163 -0.96 30.11 12.52
CA ARG A 163 -0.34 29.18 11.58
C ARG A 163 -1.20 27.95 11.33
N ALA A 164 -1.20 27.50 10.08
CA ALA A 164 -1.78 26.25 9.63
C ALA A 164 -0.66 25.24 9.39
N TYR A 165 -0.79 24.05 9.96
CA TYR A 165 0.21 22.99 9.94
C TYR A 165 -0.31 21.75 9.20
N LEU A 166 0.58 21.11 8.47
CA LEU A 166 0.42 19.72 8.01
C LEU A 166 1.49 18.88 8.70
N LEU A 167 1.06 18.09 9.69
CA LEU A 167 1.94 17.22 10.49
C LEU A 167 2.53 16.08 9.64
N HIS A 168 1.82 15.69 8.57
CA HIS A 168 2.26 14.72 7.59
C HIS A 168 2.00 15.25 6.18
N SER A 169 2.99 15.12 5.30
CA SER A 169 2.91 15.49 3.90
C SER A 169 3.70 14.48 3.06
N THR A 170 3.22 14.21 1.85
CA THR A 170 3.94 13.36 0.89
C THR A 170 5.27 13.99 0.46
N ARG A 171 5.49 15.29 0.69
CA ARG A 171 6.81 15.94 0.50
C ARG A 171 7.90 15.35 1.38
N LYS A 172 7.56 14.74 2.53
CA LYS A 172 8.54 14.05 3.39
C LYS A 172 9.23 12.89 2.67
N ASP A 173 8.56 12.27 1.71
CA ASP A 173 9.13 11.18 0.91
C ASP A 173 10.21 11.70 -0.05
N ASP A 174 10.13 12.96 -0.46
CA ASP A 174 11.10 13.63 -1.34
C ASP A 174 12.23 14.32 -0.55
N ASP A 175 11.92 14.96 0.59
CA ASP A 175 12.92 15.56 1.48
C ASP A 175 12.66 15.19 2.94
N LYS A 176 13.46 14.25 3.44
CA LYS A 176 13.42 13.76 4.83
C LYS A 176 13.75 14.82 5.88
N ARG A 177 14.19 16.02 5.49
CA ARG A 177 14.47 17.14 6.39
C ARG A 177 13.23 17.98 6.69
N VAL A 178 12.14 17.79 5.94
CA VAL A 178 10.88 18.49 6.18
C VAL A 178 10.11 17.76 7.27
N ASN A 179 10.23 18.21 8.52
CA ASN A 179 9.46 17.61 9.62
C ASN A 179 8.01 18.07 9.64
N GLU A 180 7.72 19.31 9.26
CA GLU A 180 6.38 19.89 9.23
C GLU A 180 6.32 20.96 8.14
N ILE A 181 5.15 21.11 7.51
CA ILE A 181 4.88 22.22 6.61
C ILE A 181 3.90 23.15 7.31
N SER A 182 4.24 24.44 7.39
CA SER A 182 3.33 25.42 7.94
C SER A 182 3.30 26.73 7.15
N VAL A 183 2.10 27.31 7.07
CA VAL A 183 1.85 28.61 6.44
C VAL A 183 1.15 29.54 7.44
N ARG A 184 1.32 30.85 7.26
CA ARG A 184 0.58 31.83 8.07
C ARG A 184 -0.88 31.87 7.62
N VAL A 185 -1.79 31.89 8.58
CA VAL A 185 -3.24 31.99 8.38
C VAL A 185 -3.61 33.44 8.07
N THR A 186 -3.33 33.87 6.84
CA THR A 186 -3.69 35.18 6.32
C THR A 186 -5.16 35.22 5.89
N LEU A 187 -5.72 36.42 5.65
CA LEU A 187 -7.09 36.55 5.13
C LEU A 187 -7.29 35.82 3.79
N PRO A 188 -6.38 35.91 2.79
CA PRO A 188 -6.47 35.08 1.58
C PRO A 188 -6.55 33.58 1.87
N PHE A 189 -5.76 33.07 2.83
CA PHE A 189 -5.79 31.65 3.20
C PHE A 189 -7.15 31.24 3.77
N LYS A 190 -7.71 32.03 4.71
CA LYS A 190 -9.03 31.75 5.30
C LYS A 190 -10.12 31.68 4.23
N ILE A 191 -10.15 32.68 3.34
CA ILE A 191 -11.13 32.74 2.23
C ILE A 191 -10.93 31.54 1.28
N THR A 192 -9.69 31.17 0.96
CA THR A 192 -9.42 29.97 0.15
C THR A 192 -9.95 28.70 0.81
N CYS A 193 -9.70 28.50 2.10
CA CYS A 193 -10.22 27.34 2.84
C CYS A 193 -11.75 27.30 2.88
N GLU A 194 -12.41 28.45 3.04
CA GLU A 194 -13.88 28.54 3.02
C GLU A 194 -14.45 28.20 1.64
N LEU A 195 -13.90 28.79 0.58
CA LEU A 195 -14.32 28.53 -0.81
C LEU A 195 -14.07 27.08 -1.23
N ALA A 196 -12.95 26.50 -0.79
CA ALA A 196 -12.54 25.13 -1.10
C ALA A 196 -12.97 24.12 -0.02
N ARG A 197 -13.93 24.46 0.87
CA ARG A 197 -14.52 23.50 1.82
C ARG A 197 -15.24 22.37 1.10
N HIS A 198 -15.77 22.68 -0.07
CA HIS A 198 -16.25 21.71 -1.04
C HIS A 198 -15.42 21.82 -2.32
N LEU A 199 -15.50 20.76 -3.13
CA LEU A 199 -14.73 20.66 -4.36
C LEU A 199 -15.03 21.83 -5.31
N ILE A 200 -14.01 22.64 -5.63
CA ILE A 200 -14.13 23.84 -6.47
C ILE A 200 -13.12 23.81 -7.63
N HIS A 201 -13.56 24.18 -8.83
CA HIS A 201 -12.68 24.26 -10.00
C HIS A 201 -11.64 25.39 -9.83
N TYR A 202 -10.38 25.15 -10.23
CA TYR A 202 -9.28 26.10 -10.05
C TYR A 202 -9.61 27.51 -10.58
N GLN A 203 -10.13 27.60 -11.80
CA GLN A 203 -10.45 28.90 -12.42
C GLN A 203 -11.54 29.66 -11.66
N THR A 204 -12.50 28.95 -11.07
CA THR A 204 -13.54 29.56 -10.23
C THR A 204 -12.93 30.07 -8.92
N LEU A 205 -12.10 29.26 -8.26
CA LEU A 205 -11.39 29.66 -7.05
C LEU A 205 -10.51 30.90 -7.29
N LYS A 206 -9.73 30.91 -8.37
CA LYS A 206 -8.90 32.06 -8.78
C LYS A 206 -9.76 33.31 -9.00
N LYS A 207 -10.86 33.19 -9.76
CA LYS A 207 -11.76 34.31 -10.05
C LYS A 207 -12.39 34.91 -8.80
N GLU A 208 -12.84 34.07 -7.86
CA GLU A 208 -13.41 34.55 -6.60
C GLU A 208 -12.36 35.26 -5.72
N LEU A 209 -11.11 34.78 -5.70
CA LEU A 209 -10.03 35.50 -5.01
C LEU A 209 -9.68 36.84 -5.67
N ILE A 210 -9.66 36.93 -7.01
CA ILE A 210 -9.43 38.20 -7.71
C ILE A 210 -10.50 39.24 -7.32
N LYS A 211 -11.78 38.83 -7.23
CA LYS A 211 -12.88 39.71 -6.81
C LYS A 211 -12.70 40.21 -5.37
N GLN A 212 -12.24 39.36 -4.46
CA GLN A 212 -12.02 39.72 -3.06
C GLN A 212 -10.79 40.61 -2.87
N PHE A 213 -9.82 40.57 -3.79
CA PHE A 213 -8.56 41.30 -3.71
C PHE A 213 -8.25 42.10 -4.99
N PRO A 214 -9.07 43.12 -5.35
CA PRO A 214 -8.95 43.84 -6.63
C PRO A 214 -7.64 44.62 -6.81
N ASN A 215 -6.97 44.95 -5.71
CA ASN A 215 -5.67 45.65 -5.72
C ASN A 215 -4.46 44.70 -5.83
N THR A 216 -4.69 43.40 -5.98
CA THR A 216 -3.64 42.38 -6.09
C THR A 216 -3.56 41.87 -7.53
N SER A 217 -2.35 41.76 -8.08
CA SER A 217 -2.17 41.21 -9.43
C SER A 217 -2.59 39.74 -9.50
N GLU A 218 -3.15 39.33 -10.63
CA GLU A 218 -3.54 37.95 -10.90
C GLU A 218 -2.39 36.97 -10.69
N GLU A 219 -1.19 37.31 -11.18
CA GLU A 219 0.03 36.50 -11.00
C GLU A 219 0.35 36.22 -9.53
N LYS A 220 0.08 37.18 -8.63
CA LYS A 220 0.34 36.99 -7.20
C LYS A 220 -0.68 36.06 -6.56
N ILE A 221 -1.94 36.07 -7.01
CA ILE A 221 -2.99 35.14 -6.58
C ILE A 221 -2.69 33.73 -7.10
N GLU A 222 -2.28 33.61 -8.36
CA GLU A 222 -1.88 32.32 -8.95
C GLU A 222 -0.71 31.71 -8.22
N ARG A 223 0.33 32.50 -7.94
CA ARG A 223 1.50 32.06 -7.16
C ARG A 223 1.10 31.59 -5.76
N PHE A 224 0.19 32.30 -5.11
CA PHE A 224 -0.33 31.94 -3.80
C PHE A 224 -1.09 30.59 -3.85
N LEU A 225 -2.03 30.42 -4.78
CA LEU A 225 -2.76 29.16 -4.95
C LEU A 225 -1.83 28.01 -5.29
N LYS A 226 -0.86 28.23 -6.18
CA LYS A 226 0.15 27.23 -6.54
C LYS A 226 0.95 26.79 -5.34
N GLN A 227 1.36 27.72 -4.46
CA GLN A 227 2.03 27.37 -3.20
C GLN A 227 1.15 26.53 -2.28
N LEU A 228 -0.16 26.77 -2.21
CA LEU A 228 -1.06 25.94 -1.40
C LEU A 228 -1.24 24.53 -1.96
N ILE A 229 -1.32 24.38 -3.28
CA ILE A 229 -1.38 23.07 -3.97
C ILE A 229 -0.06 22.32 -3.78
N GLU A 230 1.06 22.99 -4.06
CA GLU A 230 2.40 22.44 -3.95
C GLU A 230 2.72 21.93 -2.55
N ASN A 231 2.22 22.63 -1.53
CA ASN A 231 2.37 22.28 -0.11
C ASN A 231 1.21 21.44 0.44
N GLU A 232 0.31 20.96 -0.41
CA GLU A 232 -0.81 20.05 -0.08
C GLU A 232 -1.84 20.60 0.91
N PHE A 233 -1.93 21.93 1.07
CA PHE A 233 -3.06 22.55 1.78
C PHE A 233 -4.34 22.48 0.94
N LEU A 234 -4.19 22.43 -0.38
CA LEU A 234 -5.23 22.08 -1.34
C LEU A 234 -4.90 20.74 -1.98
N ILE A 235 -5.90 19.86 -2.02
CA ILE A 235 -5.81 18.53 -2.62
C ILE A 235 -6.70 18.48 -3.86
N SER A 236 -6.20 17.94 -4.97
CA SER A 236 -6.99 17.82 -6.20
C SER A 236 -8.00 16.66 -6.15
N ASN A 237 -9.01 16.73 -7.02
CA ASN A 237 -9.94 15.63 -7.31
C ASN A 237 -9.25 14.36 -7.88
N LEU A 238 -7.97 14.44 -8.26
CA LEU A 238 -7.24 13.32 -8.83
C LEU A 238 -6.74 12.32 -7.77
N ARG A 239 -6.67 12.69 -6.49
CA ARG A 239 -6.21 11.79 -5.42
C ARG A 239 -7.29 10.73 -5.12
N PRO A 240 -7.06 9.44 -5.41
CA PRO A 240 -8.07 8.41 -5.19
C PRO A 240 -8.28 8.14 -3.70
N PRO A 241 -9.52 8.16 -3.20
CA PRO A 241 -9.81 7.75 -1.82
C PRO A 241 -9.39 6.29 -1.58
N LEU A 242 -8.93 5.95 -0.38
CA LEU A 242 -8.59 4.56 -0.03
C LEU A 242 -9.82 3.63 0.04
N THR A 243 -11.02 4.18 -0.04
CA THR A 243 -12.30 3.45 -0.08
C THR A 243 -12.70 2.99 -1.47
N VAL A 244 -12.05 3.47 -2.54
CA VAL A 244 -12.35 3.00 -3.90
C VAL A 244 -11.64 1.68 -4.19
N MET A 245 -12.34 0.78 -4.89
CA MET A 245 -11.82 -0.55 -5.22
C MET A 245 -10.73 -0.53 -6.30
N ASP A 246 -10.85 0.38 -7.28
CA ASP A 246 -9.89 0.54 -8.37
C ASP A 246 -9.44 2.01 -8.46
N GLN A 247 -8.24 2.27 -7.95
CA GLN A 247 -7.64 3.59 -7.90
C GLN A 247 -7.20 4.10 -9.29
N LEU A 248 -6.83 3.18 -10.20
CA LEU A 248 -6.45 3.56 -11.57
C LEU A 248 -7.68 3.98 -12.37
N ASP A 249 -8.77 3.22 -12.25
CA ASP A 249 -10.05 3.55 -12.88
C ASP A 249 -10.61 4.88 -12.36
N TYR A 250 -10.51 5.12 -11.05
CA TYR A 250 -10.84 6.42 -10.45
C TYR A 250 -10.07 7.56 -11.12
N LEU A 251 -8.74 7.44 -11.22
CA LEU A 251 -7.90 8.48 -11.81
C LEU A 251 -8.26 8.71 -13.29
N ILE A 252 -8.44 7.65 -14.08
CA ILE A 252 -8.84 7.74 -15.49
C ILE A 252 -10.15 8.51 -15.64
N LYS A 253 -11.16 8.21 -14.81
CA LYS A 253 -12.45 8.91 -14.83
C LYS A 253 -12.28 10.41 -14.54
N ARG A 254 -11.51 10.77 -13.51
CA ARG A 254 -11.27 12.17 -13.14
C ARG A 254 -10.49 12.93 -14.21
N LEU A 255 -9.53 12.29 -14.87
CA LEU A 255 -8.81 12.91 -16.00
C LEU A 255 -9.72 13.20 -17.19
N LYS A 256 -10.67 12.29 -17.50
CA LYS A 256 -11.67 12.52 -18.56
C LYS A 256 -12.60 13.69 -18.23
N GLU A 257 -13.09 13.75 -16.99
CA GLU A 257 -13.91 14.87 -16.50
C GLU A 257 -13.15 16.20 -16.54
N SER A 258 -11.83 16.16 -16.39
CA SER A 258 -10.93 17.32 -16.46
C SER A 258 -10.44 17.63 -17.88
N HIS A 259 -10.90 16.89 -18.90
CA HIS A 259 -10.48 17.02 -20.30
C HIS A 259 -8.96 16.85 -20.55
N ILE A 260 -8.25 16.10 -19.69
CA ILE A 260 -6.82 15.78 -19.85
C ILE A 260 -6.68 14.48 -20.66
N GLU A 261 -6.97 14.56 -21.96
CA GLU A 261 -7.14 13.38 -22.81
C GLU A 261 -5.84 12.56 -22.98
N GLU A 262 -4.70 13.23 -23.18
CA GLU A 262 -3.39 12.57 -23.39
C GLU A 262 -3.07 11.59 -22.25
N TRP A 263 -3.17 12.06 -21.01
CA TRP A 263 -2.93 11.22 -19.83
C TRP A 263 -4.00 10.14 -19.66
N SER A 264 -5.27 10.47 -19.89
CA SER A 264 -6.35 9.49 -19.77
C SER A 264 -6.17 8.33 -20.75
N ASN A 265 -5.78 8.60 -21.99
CA ASN A 265 -5.55 7.60 -23.04
C ASN A 265 -4.35 6.71 -22.71
N GLU A 266 -3.25 7.32 -22.24
CA GLU A 266 -2.05 6.58 -21.86
C GLU A 266 -2.30 5.64 -20.65
N LEU A 267 -3.10 6.08 -19.66
CA LEU A 267 -3.50 5.25 -18.53
C LEU A 267 -4.51 4.15 -18.93
N ILE A 268 -5.37 4.39 -19.92
CA ILE A 268 -6.26 3.36 -20.47
C ILE A 268 -5.46 2.23 -21.14
N ASP A 269 -4.43 2.55 -21.92
CA ASP A 269 -3.55 1.52 -22.50
C ASP A 269 -2.85 0.70 -21.40
N ILE A 270 -2.37 1.37 -20.34
CA ILE A 270 -1.80 0.67 -19.17
C ILE A 270 -2.84 -0.23 -18.50
N GLN A 271 -4.08 0.25 -18.30
CA GLN A 271 -5.17 -0.55 -17.74
C GLN A 271 -5.45 -1.80 -18.59
N GLN A 272 -5.46 -1.67 -19.92
CA GLN A 272 -5.64 -2.80 -20.83
C GLN A 272 -4.50 -3.80 -20.74
N LYS A 273 -3.24 -3.33 -20.73
CA LYS A 273 -2.07 -4.22 -20.58
C LYS A 273 -2.04 -4.92 -19.22
N ILE A 274 -2.45 -4.25 -18.15
CA ILE A 274 -2.63 -4.86 -16.82
C ILE A 274 -3.68 -5.97 -16.89
N ARG A 275 -4.82 -5.74 -17.56
CA ARG A 275 -5.86 -6.77 -17.74
C ARG A 275 -5.31 -7.97 -18.54
N THR A 276 -4.56 -7.74 -19.61
CA THR A 276 -3.92 -8.81 -20.38
C THR A 276 -2.96 -9.62 -19.49
N TYR A 277 -2.08 -8.96 -18.73
CA TYR A 277 -1.16 -9.63 -17.81
C TYR A 277 -1.88 -10.43 -16.70
N THR A 278 -2.98 -9.89 -16.18
CA THR A 278 -3.82 -10.51 -15.15
C THR A 278 -4.46 -11.81 -15.67
N MET A 279 -4.80 -11.86 -16.95
CA MET A 279 -5.41 -13.02 -17.60
C MET A 279 -4.41 -14.08 -18.07
N THR A 280 -3.10 -13.79 -18.11
CA THR A 280 -2.14 -14.83 -18.51
C THR A 280 -1.94 -15.87 -17.41
N PRO A 281 -1.70 -17.14 -17.78
CA PRO A 281 -1.32 -18.16 -16.82
C PRO A 281 -0.05 -17.79 -16.03
N LEU A 282 0.08 -18.37 -14.84
CA LEU A 282 1.28 -18.21 -14.02
C LEU A 282 2.48 -18.88 -14.71
N GLY A 283 3.56 -18.13 -14.91
CA GLY A 283 4.75 -18.53 -15.65
C GLY A 283 4.78 -18.01 -17.09
N GLU A 284 3.67 -17.50 -17.61
CA GLU A 284 3.56 -17.05 -19.01
C GLU A 284 3.50 -15.51 -19.13
N GLY A 285 3.51 -14.78 -18.00
CA GLY A 285 3.35 -13.33 -17.98
C GLY A 285 4.64 -12.51 -18.10
N GLU A 286 5.81 -13.14 -18.17
CA GLU A 286 7.11 -12.49 -18.03
C GLU A 286 7.31 -11.31 -19.02
N GLN A 287 7.08 -11.54 -20.31
CA GLN A 287 7.32 -10.53 -21.34
C GLN A 287 6.35 -9.36 -21.23
N ILE A 288 5.06 -9.64 -20.99
CA ILE A 288 4.04 -8.61 -20.80
C ILE A 288 4.38 -7.76 -19.57
N TYR A 289 4.80 -8.38 -18.46
CA TYR A 289 5.22 -7.64 -17.27
C TYR A 289 6.42 -6.73 -17.55
N LYS A 290 7.42 -7.21 -18.31
CA LYS A 290 8.59 -6.39 -18.68
C LYS A 290 8.20 -5.16 -19.51
N GLU A 291 7.31 -5.34 -20.48
CA GLU A 291 6.81 -4.26 -21.33
C GLU A 291 6.01 -3.24 -20.53
N LEU A 292 5.08 -3.74 -19.70
CA LEU A 292 4.27 -2.92 -18.81
C LEU A 292 5.16 -2.14 -17.84
N HIS A 293 6.13 -2.80 -17.21
CA HIS A 293 7.08 -2.14 -16.33
C HIS A 293 7.89 -1.06 -17.06
N LYS A 294 8.36 -1.32 -18.28
CA LYS A 294 9.10 -0.33 -19.09
C LYS A 294 8.22 0.87 -19.39
N LYS A 295 6.96 0.64 -19.78
CA LYS A 295 5.99 1.70 -20.08
C LYS A 295 5.69 2.54 -18.84
N MET A 296 5.31 1.92 -17.74
CA MET A 296 4.98 2.62 -16.49
C MET A 296 6.17 3.40 -15.93
N LYS A 297 7.39 2.84 -15.96
CA LYS A 297 8.59 3.52 -15.48
C LYS A 297 8.97 4.77 -16.29
N LYS A 298 8.54 4.88 -17.55
CA LYS A 298 8.72 6.11 -18.34
C LYS A 298 7.80 7.25 -17.86
N LEU A 299 6.62 6.92 -17.36
CA LEU A 299 5.66 7.92 -16.88
C LEU A 299 6.02 8.44 -15.48
N ALA A 300 6.45 7.54 -14.59
CA ALA A 300 6.94 7.90 -13.27
C ALA A 300 8.02 6.90 -12.81
N ASP A 301 9.18 7.42 -12.42
CA ASP A 301 10.28 6.60 -11.90
C ASP A 301 10.06 6.27 -10.42
N THR A 302 9.71 5.01 -10.17
CA THR A 302 9.53 4.41 -8.85
C THR A 302 10.33 3.12 -8.75
N LYS A 303 10.51 2.66 -7.50
CA LYS A 303 11.12 1.36 -7.23
C LYS A 303 10.22 0.22 -7.73
N ASN A 304 8.92 0.30 -7.43
CA ASN A 304 7.91 -0.66 -7.86
C ASN A 304 6.81 0.10 -8.61
N VAL A 305 6.45 -0.38 -9.80
CA VAL A 305 5.39 0.21 -10.62
C VAL A 305 4.06 -0.56 -10.53
N LEU A 306 4.13 -1.83 -10.11
CA LEU A 306 2.98 -2.73 -10.02
C LEU A 306 3.02 -3.49 -8.70
N GLN A 307 1.82 -3.75 -8.19
CA GLN A 307 1.57 -4.75 -7.17
C GLN A 307 0.81 -5.89 -7.80
N VAL A 308 1.18 -7.13 -7.47
CA VAL A 308 0.49 -8.32 -7.94
C VAL A 308 0.13 -9.15 -6.72
N ASP A 309 -1.15 -9.41 -6.57
CA ASP A 309 -1.67 -10.36 -5.59
C ASP A 309 -2.13 -11.62 -6.32
N MET A 310 -2.08 -12.75 -5.62
CA MET A 310 -2.47 -14.03 -6.21
C MET A 310 -3.66 -14.62 -5.45
N LYS A 311 -4.70 -14.96 -6.19
CA LYS A 311 -5.84 -15.73 -5.69
C LYS A 311 -5.61 -17.22 -5.98
N LEU A 312 -5.88 -18.07 -5.00
CA LEU A 312 -5.98 -19.52 -5.20
C LEU A 312 -7.34 -19.85 -5.80
N ASN A 313 -7.39 -20.79 -6.72
CA ASN A 313 -8.63 -21.29 -7.27
C ASN A 313 -8.89 -22.67 -6.67
N LEU A 314 -9.47 -22.69 -5.47
CA LEU A 314 -9.80 -23.92 -4.76
C LEU A 314 -11.20 -24.39 -5.17
N GLN A 315 -11.30 -25.64 -5.61
CA GLN A 315 -12.57 -26.30 -5.88
C GLN A 315 -13.21 -26.81 -4.58
N GLU A 316 -12.40 -27.32 -3.66
CA GLU A 316 -12.82 -27.72 -2.31
C GLU A 316 -12.08 -26.87 -1.29
N LYS A 317 -12.82 -26.37 -0.30
CA LYS A 317 -12.37 -25.35 0.64
C LYS A 317 -13.11 -25.44 1.98
N LYS A 318 -13.30 -26.68 2.45
CA LYS A 318 -14.05 -27.03 3.66
C LYS A 318 -13.09 -27.31 4.80
N LEU A 319 -13.35 -26.74 5.97
CA LEU A 319 -12.67 -27.08 7.22
C LEU A 319 -13.67 -27.65 8.21
N ASN A 320 -13.35 -28.80 8.79
CA ASN A 320 -14.22 -29.39 9.81
C ASN A 320 -14.34 -28.44 11.02
N LYS A 321 -15.57 -28.22 11.49
CA LYS A 321 -15.90 -27.32 12.62
C LYS A 321 -15.20 -27.71 13.93
N GLN A 322 -14.72 -28.95 14.08
CA GLN A 322 -13.93 -29.36 15.23
C GLN A 322 -12.68 -28.50 15.40
N VAL A 323 -12.01 -28.11 14.30
CA VAL A 323 -10.84 -27.23 14.35
C VAL A 323 -11.17 -25.89 15.01
N ILE A 324 -12.37 -25.35 14.76
CA ILE A 324 -12.79 -24.09 15.38
C ILE A 324 -13.12 -24.27 16.86
N LYS A 325 -13.66 -25.41 17.26
CA LYS A 325 -13.85 -25.73 18.68
C LYS A 325 -12.50 -25.77 19.40
N ASP A 326 -11.51 -26.44 18.80
CA ASP A 326 -10.16 -26.54 19.36
C ASP A 326 -9.47 -25.16 19.45
N VAL A 327 -9.60 -24.32 18.42
CA VAL A 327 -9.11 -22.94 18.45
C VAL A 327 -9.84 -22.10 19.51
N ASN A 328 -11.14 -22.29 19.70
CA ASN A 328 -11.91 -21.59 20.74
C ASN A 328 -11.41 -21.96 22.14
N GLU A 329 -11.14 -23.25 22.37
CA GLU A 329 -10.59 -23.75 23.62
C GLU A 329 -9.19 -23.19 23.87
N LEU A 330 -8.32 -23.18 22.85
CA LEU A 330 -7.02 -22.53 22.94
C LEU A 330 -7.15 -21.05 23.30
N MET A 331 -8.04 -20.31 22.64
CA MET A 331 -8.28 -18.90 22.97
C MET A 331 -8.80 -18.72 24.39
N HIS A 332 -9.68 -19.59 24.88
CA HIS A 332 -10.13 -19.58 26.27
C HIS A 332 -8.97 -19.74 27.25
N ILE A 333 -7.99 -20.59 26.94
CA ILE A 333 -6.78 -20.77 27.75
C ILE A 333 -5.87 -19.55 27.68
N LEU A 334 -5.71 -18.95 26.49
CA LEU A 334 -4.78 -17.82 26.28
C LEU A 334 -5.32 -16.48 26.81
N LEU A 335 -6.63 -16.28 26.81
CA LEU A 335 -7.27 -15.02 27.23
C LEU A 335 -6.87 -14.58 28.64
N PRO A 336 -6.92 -15.42 29.69
CA PRO A 336 -6.44 -15.06 31.01
C PRO A 336 -5.02 -14.50 31.01
N PHE A 337 -4.09 -15.06 30.22
CA PHE A 337 -2.71 -14.57 30.13
C PHE A 337 -2.60 -13.17 29.52
N SER A 338 -3.52 -12.79 28.63
CA SER A 338 -3.59 -11.41 28.12
C SER A 338 -4.21 -10.43 29.12
N MET A 339 -5.08 -10.92 30.02
CA MET A 339 -5.83 -10.08 30.97
C MET A 339 -5.07 -9.84 32.28
N THR A 340 -4.06 -10.65 32.61
CA THR A 340 -3.18 -10.40 33.77
C THR A 340 -2.33 -9.12 33.63
N TYR A 341 -2.40 -8.44 32.48
CA TYR A 341 -1.74 -7.16 32.19
C TYR A 341 -2.68 -5.95 32.33
N GLN A 342 -3.58 -5.95 33.32
CA GLN A 342 -3.97 -4.69 33.97
C GLN A 342 -2.76 -4.15 34.75
N GLN A 343 -1.67 -3.82 34.05
CA GLN A 343 -0.65 -2.98 34.63
C GLN A 343 -1.31 -1.62 34.86
N THR A 344 -1.48 -1.27 36.13
CA THR A 344 -1.83 0.08 36.59
C THR A 344 -0.90 1.15 36.01
N ASP A 345 0.26 0.73 35.47
CA ASP A 345 1.36 1.57 35.02
C ASP A 345 1.73 1.42 33.53
N SER A 346 0.77 1.06 32.68
CA SER A 346 1.00 1.09 31.22
C SER A 346 1.22 2.53 30.71
N PRO A 347 1.91 2.74 29.57
CA PRO A 347 2.08 4.08 28.99
C PRO A 347 0.75 4.83 28.82
N LEU A 348 -0.30 4.14 28.37
CA LEU A 348 -1.63 4.73 28.21
C LEU A 348 -2.32 5.02 29.56
N SER A 349 -2.07 4.20 30.61
CA SER A 349 -2.56 4.47 31.96
C SER A 349 -1.94 5.74 32.53
N ARG A 350 -0.61 5.91 32.39
CA ARG A 350 0.09 7.15 32.79
C ARG A 350 -0.43 8.35 32.00
N TYR A 351 -0.55 8.22 30.68
CA TYR A 351 -1.06 9.28 29.82
C TYR A 351 -2.52 9.64 30.16
N LYS A 352 -3.36 8.67 30.55
CA LYS A 352 -4.69 8.92 31.10
C LYS A 352 -4.62 9.74 32.39
N GLN A 353 -3.69 9.46 33.30
CA GLN A 353 -3.52 10.25 34.52
C GLN A 353 -3.08 11.68 34.19
N GLU A 354 -2.14 11.88 33.27
CA GLU A 354 -1.73 13.22 32.79
C GLU A 354 -2.92 13.99 32.19
N PHE A 355 -3.78 13.30 31.43
CA PHE A 355 -5.00 13.89 30.90
C PHE A 355 -5.95 14.34 32.02
N ILE A 356 -6.22 13.47 33.00
CA ILE A 356 -7.10 13.79 34.12
C ILE A 356 -6.52 14.92 34.97
N GLU A 357 -5.21 14.93 35.20
CA GLU A 357 -4.52 15.97 35.97
C GLU A 357 -4.62 17.34 35.30
N LYS A 358 -4.49 17.42 33.97
CA LYS A 358 -4.58 18.69 33.23
C LYS A 358 -6.03 19.15 32.97
N TYR A 359 -6.93 18.23 32.63
CA TYR A 359 -8.25 18.57 32.08
C TYR A 359 -9.45 18.18 32.97
N GLY A 360 -9.24 17.33 33.98
CA GLY A 360 -10.31 16.72 34.76
C GLY A 360 -11.04 15.60 34.00
N VAL A 361 -12.15 15.13 34.57
CA VAL A 361 -12.96 14.02 34.01
C VAL A 361 -14.20 14.47 33.24
N ASP A 362 -14.58 15.75 33.37
CA ASP A 362 -15.86 16.30 32.87
C ASP A 362 -15.68 17.22 31.65
N ARG A 363 -14.54 17.12 30.95
CA ARG A 363 -14.21 17.97 29.79
C ARG A 363 -13.82 17.16 28.56
N GLU A 364 -14.40 17.54 27.43
CA GLU A 364 -13.94 17.11 26.10
C GLU A 364 -12.85 18.07 25.60
N VAL A 365 -11.76 17.49 25.06
CA VAL A 365 -10.61 18.23 24.53
C VAL A 365 -10.40 17.82 23.07
N PRO A 366 -10.24 18.77 22.13
CA PRO A 366 -9.91 18.44 20.74
C PRO A 366 -8.63 17.60 20.67
N LEU A 367 -8.67 16.47 19.94
CA LEU A 367 -7.57 15.50 19.91
C LEU A 367 -6.23 16.13 19.52
N LEU A 368 -6.23 17.02 18.52
CA LEU A 368 -5.00 17.67 18.05
C LEU A 368 -4.50 18.74 19.03
N GLU A 369 -5.38 19.35 19.84
CA GLU A 369 -4.96 20.22 20.94
C GLU A 369 -4.32 19.40 22.05
N MET A 370 -4.91 18.25 22.41
CA MET A 370 -4.40 17.36 23.45
C MET A 370 -3.01 16.81 23.12
N LEU A 371 -2.78 16.41 21.85
CA LEU A 371 -1.52 15.85 21.38
C LEU A 371 -0.42 16.89 21.12
N ASP A 372 -0.75 18.18 21.13
CA ASP A 372 0.23 19.25 20.93
C ASP A 372 1.08 19.43 22.19
N ASN A 373 2.40 19.58 22.03
CA ASN A 373 3.32 19.73 23.17
C ASN A 373 3.20 21.09 23.89
N ASP A 374 2.69 22.13 23.22
CA ASP A 374 2.59 23.48 23.80
C ASP A 374 1.18 23.75 24.36
N LEU A 375 0.13 23.31 23.66
CA LEU A 375 -1.26 23.48 24.08
C LEU A 375 -1.70 22.34 25.02
N GLY A 376 -1.22 21.13 24.75
CA GLY A 376 -1.71 19.87 25.26
C GLY A 376 -0.84 19.20 26.32
N ILE A 377 -0.96 17.88 26.43
CA ILE A 377 -0.06 17.03 27.23
C ILE A 377 0.99 16.33 26.34
N GLY A 378 1.05 16.68 25.04
CA GLY A 378 1.92 16.00 24.09
C GLY A 378 1.45 14.59 23.74
N ALA A 379 2.26 13.81 23.03
CA ALA A 379 1.97 12.40 22.74
C ALA A 379 2.45 11.47 23.87
N PRO A 380 1.87 10.26 24.01
CA PRO A 380 2.38 9.26 24.95
C PRO A 380 3.87 8.95 24.72
N MET A 381 4.64 8.68 25.79
CA MET A 381 6.10 8.51 25.71
C MET A 381 6.59 7.46 24.70
N ASP A 382 5.79 6.44 24.38
CA ASP A 382 6.13 5.38 23.43
C ASP A 382 5.77 5.71 21.98
N TYR A 383 5.15 6.88 21.74
CA TYR A 383 4.87 7.35 20.40
C TYR A 383 6.15 7.85 19.73
N THR A 384 6.25 7.56 18.44
CA THR A 384 7.39 8.00 17.61
C THR A 384 7.00 9.14 16.65
N ASN A 385 5.70 9.38 16.47
CA ASN A 385 5.14 10.37 15.54
C ASN A 385 3.73 10.81 16.01
N PRO A 386 3.52 12.07 16.45
CA PRO A 386 4.56 13.05 16.78
C PRO A 386 5.42 12.54 17.95
N LYS A 387 6.64 13.04 18.04
CA LYS A 387 7.58 12.68 19.12
C LYS A 387 7.65 13.80 20.14
#